data_AF-W7SY96-F1
#
_entry.id   AF-W7SY96-F1
#
_cell.length_a   1.000
_cell.length_b   1.000
_cell.length_c   1.000
_cell.angle_alpha   90.00
_cell.angle_beta   90.00
_cell.angle_gamma   90.00
#
_symmetry.space_group_name_H-M   'P 1'
#
loop_
_entity.id
_entity.type
_entity.pdbx_description
1 polymer ?
#
loop_
_entity_poly.entity_id
_entity_poly.type
_entity_poly.pdbx_seq_one_letter_code
_entity_poly.pdbx_strand_id
1 'polypeptide(L)'
;MRYLPERSATEARLRDTVIQALEGMQDDGTVASWVATIYEPEVHAFGGTDGMATAHRLFHHDSQHILARPAGPSDHRREHTILLCGVMMRAAGQDWYEQGDVWARVADNRPLHQRRRDQLQSLFSGLRRLLSVDAGPGSPLAAPKGQLADIAGWINTFHEAGKDLGGFSRRGELTRGLRAVLAHHVIFHWNRLGLSYETQSVLAAAARDAVFG
;
A
#
# COMPACT_ATOMS: atom_id res chain seq x y z
N MET A 1 12.94 -2.96 -3.37
CA MET A 1 12.64 -2.66 -4.79
C MET A 1 12.97 -3.90 -5.62
N ARG A 2 12.11 -4.33 -6.55
CA ARG A 2 12.36 -5.51 -7.40
C ARG A 2 13.19 -5.12 -8.64
N TYR A 3 14.28 -5.83 -8.92
CA TYR A 3 14.99 -5.71 -10.19
C TYR A 3 14.20 -6.45 -11.30
N LEU A 4 13.90 -5.76 -12.40
CA LEU A 4 13.15 -6.29 -13.54
C LEU A 4 14.08 -6.32 -14.75
N PRO A 5 14.75 -7.45 -15.01
CA PRO A 5 15.70 -7.53 -16.12
C PRO A 5 15.04 -7.78 -17.47
N GLU A 6 15.85 -7.64 -18.52
CA GLU A 6 15.49 -8.11 -19.86
C GLU A 6 15.21 -9.62 -19.88
N ARG A 7 14.28 -10.04 -20.74
CA ARG A 7 13.77 -11.42 -20.80
C ARG A 7 14.84 -12.49 -21.11
N SER A 8 16.02 -12.10 -21.61
CA SER A 8 17.11 -13.00 -22.02
C SER A 8 18.23 -13.16 -20.98
N ALA A 9 18.17 -12.45 -19.86
CA ALA A 9 19.23 -12.50 -18.85
C ALA A 9 19.20 -13.79 -18.02
N THR A 10 20.35 -14.41 -17.82
CA THR A 10 20.50 -15.61 -16.97
C THR A 10 20.52 -15.23 -15.49
N GLU A 11 20.04 -16.11 -14.60
CA GLU A 11 20.03 -15.86 -13.15
C GLU A 11 21.42 -15.45 -12.61
N ALA A 12 22.49 -16.10 -13.09
CA ALA A 12 23.86 -15.74 -12.72
C ALA A 12 24.19 -14.29 -13.08
N ARG A 13 23.90 -13.87 -14.32
CA ARG A 13 24.14 -12.49 -14.76
C ARG A 13 23.31 -11.47 -13.97
N LEU A 14 22.09 -11.84 -13.58
CA LEU A 14 21.23 -11.00 -12.75
C LEU A 14 21.81 -10.82 -11.35
N ARG A 15 22.27 -11.91 -10.75
CA ARG A 15 22.91 -11.90 -9.44
C ARG A 15 24.17 -11.02 -9.48
N ASP A 16 25.02 -11.20 -10.48
CA ASP A 16 26.25 -10.41 -10.64
C ASP A 16 25.94 -8.92 -10.78
N THR A 17 24.93 -8.57 -11.57
CA THR A 17 24.49 -7.18 -11.77
C THR A 17 24.04 -6.53 -10.45
N VAL A 18 23.25 -7.26 -9.64
CA VAL A 18 22.78 -6.75 -8.34
C VAL A 18 23.92 -6.63 -7.35
N ILE A 19 24.83 -7.61 -7.30
CA ILE A 19 26.00 -7.58 -6.42
C ILE A 19 26.89 -6.39 -6.76
N GLN A 20 27.21 -6.18 -8.04
CA GLN A 20 28.03 -5.04 -8.47
C GLN A 20 27.41 -3.69 -8.11
N ALA A 21 26.08 -3.56 -8.22
CA ALA A 21 25.39 -2.35 -7.81
C ALA A 21 25.49 -2.12 -6.28
N LEU A 22 25.32 -3.18 -5.48
CA LEU A 22 25.42 -3.10 -4.01
C LEU A 22 26.84 -2.83 -3.54
N GLU A 23 27.86 -3.41 -4.20
CA GLU A 23 29.27 -3.12 -3.95
C GLU A 23 29.59 -1.66 -4.25
N GLY A 24 29.15 -1.14 -5.40
CA GLY A 24 29.31 0.28 -5.73
C GLY A 24 28.67 1.22 -4.71
N MET A 25 27.47 0.89 -4.22
CA MET A 25 26.80 1.65 -3.16
C MET A 25 27.50 1.55 -1.79
N GLN A 26 28.24 0.47 -1.54
CA GLN A 26 29.03 0.33 -0.32
C GLN A 26 30.33 1.13 -0.41
N ASP A 27 30.98 1.10 -1.58
CA ASP A 27 32.22 1.82 -1.86
C ASP A 27 32.02 3.34 -1.82
N ASP A 28 30.88 3.85 -2.30
CA ASP A 28 30.55 5.27 -2.27
C ASP A 28 29.91 5.74 -0.94
N GLY A 29 29.69 4.81 0.01
CA GLY A 29 29.12 5.09 1.33
C GLY A 29 27.61 5.32 1.36
N THR A 30 26.89 5.08 0.25
CA THR A 30 25.42 5.13 0.21
C THR A 30 24.80 4.07 1.12
N VAL A 31 25.41 2.89 1.23
CA VAL A 31 25.04 1.83 2.19
C VAL A 31 26.25 1.44 3.05
N ALA A 32 26.01 1.12 4.33
CA ALA A 32 27.09 0.69 5.23
C ALA A 32 27.57 -0.75 4.95
N SER A 33 26.65 -1.63 4.57
CA SER A 33 26.93 -3.05 4.26
C SER A 33 25.70 -3.71 3.61
N TRP A 34 25.90 -4.82 2.92
CA TRP A 34 24.81 -5.67 2.41
C TRP A 34 25.04 -7.15 2.72
N VAL A 35 23.95 -7.94 2.71
CA VAL A 35 24.00 -9.39 2.92
C VAL A 35 22.93 -10.09 2.07
N ALA A 36 23.28 -11.22 1.46
CA ALA A 36 22.34 -12.08 0.76
C ALA A 36 21.56 -12.96 1.76
N THR A 37 20.23 -13.02 1.61
CA THR A 37 19.35 -13.80 2.50
C THR A 37 18.36 -14.64 1.68
N ILE A 38 17.77 -15.65 2.32
CA ILE A 38 16.70 -16.45 1.72
C ILE A 38 15.41 -15.64 1.79
N TYR A 39 14.74 -15.48 0.65
CA TYR A 39 13.46 -14.80 0.58
C TYR A 39 12.31 -15.78 0.85
N GLU A 40 11.53 -15.50 1.90
CA GLU A 40 10.32 -16.25 2.26
C GLU A 40 9.06 -15.38 2.01
N PRO A 41 8.35 -15.56 0.89
CA PRO A 41 7.15 -14.78 0.61
C PRO A 41 5.98 -15.16 1.52
N GLU A 42 5.22 -14.18 1.99
CA GLU A 42 4.00 -14.38 2.78
C GLU A 42 2.81 -14.79 1.91
N VAL A 43 2.99 -15.83 1.07
CA VAL A 43 2.03 -16.31 0.06
C VAL A 43 0.64 -16.52 0.66
N HIS A 44 0.57 -17.18 1.82
CA HIS A 44 -0.70 -17.39 2.50
C HIS A 44 -1.34 -16.06 2.90
N ALA A 45 -0.57 -15.14 3.48
CA ALA A 45 -1.08 -13.86 3.95
C ALA A 45 -1.67 -13.00 2.80
N PHE A 46 -1.05 -13.05 1.63
CA PHE A 46 -1.51 -12.32 0.45
C PHE A 46 -2.54 -13.06 -0.39
N GLY A 47 -3.05 -14.22 0.06
CA GLY A 47 -4.16 -14.91 -0.58
C GLY A 47 -3.74 -15.81 -1.74
N GLY A 48 -2.53 -16.36 -1.71
CA GLY A 48 -2.01 -17.27 -2.74
C GLY A 48 -0.94 -16.63 -3.61
N THR A 49 -0.46 -17.39 -4.59
CA THR A 49 0.62 -16.96 -5.50
C THR A 49 0.27 -15.71 -6.28
N ASP A 50 -0.97 -15.61 -6.77
CA ASP A 50 -1.43 -14.48 -7.56
C ASP A 50 -1.56 -13.20 -6.73
N GLY A 51 -2.13 -13.33 -5.52
CA GLY A 51 -2.19 -12.22 -4.57
C GLY A 51 -0.80 -11.76 -4.13
N MET A 52 0.14 -12.68 -3.90
CA MET A 52 1.54 -12.34 -3.61
C MET A 52 2.22 -11.65 -4.81
N ALA A 53 1.95 -12.10 -6.03
CA ALA A 53 2.48 -11.47 -7.23
C ALA A 53 1.95 -10.04 -7.40
N THR A 54 0.66 -9.80 -7.09
CA THR A 54 0.10 -8.44 -7.04
C THR A 54 0.77 -7.60 -5.96
N ALA A 55 0.97 -8.15 -4.76
CA ALA A 55 1.70 -7.48 -3.69
C ALA A 55 3.12 -7.09 -4.14
N HIS A 56 3.87 -7.97 -4.80
CA HIS A 56 5.20 -7.64 -5.34
C HIS A 56 5.18 -6.51 -6.36
N ARG A 57 4.24 -6.53 -7.32
CA ARG A 57 4.10 -5.46 -8.32
C ARG A 57 3.77 -4.14 -7.65
N LEU A 58 2.77 -4.14 -6.78
CA LEU A 58 2.38 -2.97 -6.01
C LEU A 58 3.57 -2.43 -5.22
N PHE A 59 4.28 -3.27 -4.46
CA PHE A 59 5.34 -2.85 -3.55
C PHE A 59 6.57 -2.32 -4.29
N HIS A 60 6.84 -2.82 -5.50
CA HIS A 60 7.89 -2.26 -6.36
C HIS A 60 7.59 -0.80 -6.72
N HIS A 61 6.40 -0.52 -7.26
CA HIS A 61 5.99 0.83 -7.64
C HIS A 61 5.77 1.75 -6.42
N ASP A 62 5.16 1.21 -5.37
CA ASP A 62 4.96 1.89 -4.08
C ASP A 62 6.30 2.39 -3.51
N SER A 63 7.34 1.56 -3.55
CA SER A 63 8.69 1.94 -3.11
C SER A 63 9.29 3.08 -3.95
N GLN A 64 9.08 3.07 -5.28
CA GLN A 64 9.57 4.14 -6.15
C GLN A 64 8.90 5.48 -5.82
N HIS A 65 7.57 5.48 -5.61
CA HIS A 65 6.85 6.69 -5.22
C HIS A 65 7.25 7.19 -3.83
N ILE A 66 7.50 6.29 -2.88
CA ILE A 66 7.95 6.67 -1.53
C ILE A 66 9.34 7.29 -1.57
N LEU A 67 10.30 6.67 -2.28
CA LEU A 67 11.69 7.15 -2.34
C LEU A 67 11.85 8.43 -3.16
N ALA A 68 11.03 8.63 -4.19
CA ALA A 68 11.08 9.85 -5.01
C ALA A 68 10.53 11.10 -4.30
N ARG A 69 9.88 10.95 -3.14
CA ARG A 69 9.24 12.06 -2.43
C ARG A 69 10.12 12.54 -1.27
N PRO A 70 10.64 13.78 -1.31
CA PRO A 70 11.36 14.35 -0.18
C PRO A 70 10.41 14.56 1.01
N ALA A 71 10.87 14.22 2.22
CA ALA A 71 10.17 14.61 3.44
C ALA A 71 10.24 16.13 3.59
N GLY A 72 9.09 16.78 3.81
CA GLY A 72 9.02 18.24 3.90
C GLY A 72 7.84 18.73 4.75
N PRO A 73 7.72 20.06 4.97
CA PRO A 73 6.70 20.65 5.84
C PRO A 73 5.25 20.36 5.44
N SER A 74 5.02 20.04 4.17
CA SER A 74 3.72 19.68 3.58
C SER A 74 3.61 18.17 3.33
N ASP A 75 3.88 17.38 4.35
CA ASP A 75 3.84 15.92 4.27
C ASP A 75 2.40 15.39 4.34
N HIS A 76 1.80 15.17 3.17
CA HIS A 76 0.44 14.65 3.02
C HIS A 76 0.36 13.10 2.96
N ARG A 77 1.38 12.40 3.48
CA ARG A 77 1.43 10.92 3.42
C ARG A 77 0.22 10.24 4.05
N ARG A 78 -0.35 10.82 5.12
CA ARG A 78 -1.53 10.26 5.81
C ARG A 78 -2.80 10.38 4.99
N GLU A 79 -3.00 11.53 4.35
CA GLU A 79 -4.15 11.77 3.48
C GLU A 79 -4.04 10.92 2.20
N HIS A 80 -2.86 10.91 1.58
CA HIS A 80 -2.60 10.13 0.38
C HIS A 80 -2.80 8.64 0.62
N THR A 81 -2.31 8.09 1.74
CA THR A 81 -2.48 6.64 1.98
C THR A 81 -3.96 6.25 2.13
N ILE A 82 -4.78 7.09 2.77
CA ILE A 82 -6.22 6.83 2.89
C ILE A 82 -6.89 6.85 1.51
N LEU A 83 -6.54 7.81 0.66
CA LEU A 83 -7.04 7.88 -0.72
C LEU A 83 -6.60 6.65 -1.54
N LEU A 84 -5.32 6.29 -1.52
CA LEU A 84 -4.76 5.16 -2.25
C LEU A 84 -5.41 3.84 -1.82
N CYS A 85 -5.54 3.60 -0.52
CA CYS A 85 -6.22 2.43 0.02
C CYS A 85 -7.70 2.39 -0.38
N GLY A 86 -8.41 3.53 -0.33
CA GLY A 86 -9.79 3.64 -0.80
C GLY A 86 -9.94 3.34 -2.30
N VAL A 87 -9.02 3.84 -3.14
CA VAL A 87 -8.96 3.53 -4.57
C VAL A 87 -8.78 2.03 -4.82
N MET A 88 -7.85 1.37 -4.12
CA MET A 88 -7.62 -0.07 -4.25
C MET A 88 -8.86 -0.88 -3.83
N MET A 89 -9.49 -0.54 -2.70
CA MET A 89 -10.68 -1.25 -2.23
C MET A 89 -11.88 -1.10 -3.19
N ARG A 90 -12.13 0.13 -3.70
CA ARG A 90 -13.18 0.36 -4.70
C ARG A 90 -12.91 -0.37 -6.01
N ALA A 91 -11.65 -0.36 -6.47
CA ALA A 91 -11.25 -1.09 -7.67
C ALA A 91 -11.37 -2.61 -7.52
N ALA A 92 -11.23 -3.13 -6.29
CA ALA A 92 -11.53 -4.52 -5.95
C ALA A 92 -13.03 -4.84 -5.88
N GLY A 93 -13.90 -3.84 -6.05
CA GLY A 93 -15.36 -3.98 -6.03
C GLY A 93 -15.95 -3.95 -4.63
N GLN A 94 -15.26 -3.38 -3.64
CA GLN A 94 -15.76 -3.28 -2.27
C GLN A 94 -16.70 -2.08 -2.11
N ASP A 95 -17.91 -2.33 -1.62
CA ASP A 95 -18.84 -1.26 -1.24
C ASP A 95 -18.38 -0.49 0.01
N TRP A 96 -19.17 0.50 0.43
CA TRP A 96 -18.84 1.35 1.58
C TRP A 96 -18.66 0.57 2.88
N TYR A 97 -19.53 -0.39 3.18
CA TYR A 97 -19.46 -1.16 4.44
C TYR A 97 -18.43 -2.27 4.36
N GLU A 98 -18.19 -2.83 3.17
CA GLU A 98 -17.09 -3.77 2.93
C GLU A 98 -15.73 -3.10 3.11
N GLN A 99 -15.57 -1.84 2.66
CA GLN A 99 -14.40 -1.02 2.98
C GLN A 99 -14.26 -0.84 4.49
N GLY A 100 -15.36 -0.59 5.20
CA GLY A 100 -15.39 -0.57 6.67
C GLY A 100 -14.84 -1.85 7.31
N ASP A 101 -15.24 -3.02 6.81
CA ASP A 101 -14.74 -4.32 7.31
C ASP A 101 -13.24 -4.49 7.05
N VAL A 102 -12.72 -3.99 5.91
CA VAL A 102 -11.26 -3.96 5.69
C VAL A 102 -10.57 -3.09 6.75
N TRP A 103 -11.09 -1.88 7.02
CA TRP A 103 -10.53 -1.01 8.07
C TRP A 103 -10.64 -1.63 9.47
N ALA A 104 -11.73 -2.33 9.77
CA ALA A 104 -11.89 -3.07 11.02
C ALA A 104 -10.78 -4.12 11.19
N ARG A 105 -10.51 -4.92 10.15
CA ARG A 105 -9.42 -5.91 10.18
C ARG A 105 -8.04 -5.27 10.35
N VAL A 106 -7.81 -4.10 9.76
CA VAL A 106 -6.56 -3.35 9.98
C VAL A 106 -6.48 -2.88 11.43
N ALA A 107 -7.58 -2.36 11.99
CA ALA A 107 -7.65 -1.92 13.38
C ALA A 107 -7.44 -3.08 14.37
N ASP A 108 -7.94 -4.28 14.07
CA ASP A 108 -7.70 -5.47 14.89
C ASP A 108 -6.22 -5.88 14.89
N ASN A 109 -5.50 -5.64 13.79
CA ASN A 109 -4.05 -5.85 13.70
C ASN A 109 -3.23 -4.69 14.29
N ARG A 110 -3.87 -3.56 14.57
CA ARG A 110 -3.28 -2.32 15.09
C ARG A 110 -4.13 -1.78 16.25
N PRO A 111 -4.30 -2.54 17.33
CA PRO A 111 -5.16 -2.17 18.45
C PRO A 111 -4.81 -0.78 19.01
N LEU A 112 -5.85 0.04 19.14
CA LEU A 112 -5.72 1.39 19.67
C LEU A 112 -5.56 1.38 21.19
N HIS A 113 -4.54 2.09 21.69
CA HIS A 113 -4.40 2.35 23.12
C HIS A 113 -5.51 3.26 23.66
N GLN A 114 -6.07 2.91 24.81
CA GLN A 114 -7.25 3.56 25.41
C GLN A 114 -7.12 5.09 25.60
N ARG A 115 -5.89 5.58 25.83
CA ARG A 115 -5.56 7.00 26.01
C ARG A 115 -5.67 7.84 24.72
N ARG A 116 -5.89 7.23 23.56
CA ARG A 116 -5.89 7.89 22.25
C ARG A 116 -7.28 8.00 21.63
N ARG A 117 -8.33 7.59 22.34
CA ARG A 117 -9.71 7.66 21.84
C ARG A 117 -10.18 9.10 21.57
N ASP A 118 -9.67 10.07 22.32
CA ASP A 118 -10.04 11.48 22.14
C ASP A 118 -9.58 12.04 20.78
N GLN A 119 -8.55 11.45 20.16
CA GLN A 119 -8.04 11.85 18.84
C GLN A 119 -8.90 11.34 17.68
N LEU A 120 -9.75 10.34 17.92
CA LEU A 120 -10.60 9.76 16.87
C LEU A 120 -11.64 10.78 16.40
N GLN A 121 -12.24 11.51 17.34
CA GLN A 121 -13.29 12.48 17.04
C GLN A 121 -12.80 13.63 16.16
N SER A 122 -11.58 14.12 16.39
CA SER A 122 -11.00 15.18 15.57
C SER A 122 -10.66 14.74 14.14
N LEU A 123 -10.44 13.44 13.91
CA LEU A 123 -10.06 12.89 12.61
C LEU A 123 -11.26 12.40 11.78
N PHE A 124 -12.39 12.15 12.43
CA PHE A 124 -13.57 11.52 11.85
C PHE A 124 -14.06 12.24 10.59
N SER A 125 -14.28 13.56 10.65
CA SER A 125 -14.82 14.33 9.53
C SER A 125 -13.85 14.40 8.34
N GLY A 126 -12.55 14.51 8.62
CA GLY A 126 -11.50 14.50 7.61
C GLY A 126 -11.39 13.14 6.91
N LEU A 127 -11.34 12.06 7.69
CA LEU A 127 -11.27 10.70 7.14
C LEU A 127 -12.53 10.31 6.38
N ARG A 128 -13.71 10.64 6.90
CA ARG A 128 -14.96 10.39 6.18
C ARG A 128 -14.96 11.08 4.82
N ARG A 129 -14.49 12.33 4.75
CA ARG A 129 -14.33 13.04 3.47
C ARG A 129 -13.36 12.31 2.54
N LEU A 130 -12.16 11.97 3.01
CA LEU A 130 -11.16 11.28 2.20
C LEU A 130 -11.64 9.92 1.69
N LEU A 131 -12.31 9.14 2.55
CA LEU A 131 -12.85 7.83 2.19
C LEU A 131 -13.99 7.95 1.16
N SER A 132 -14.81 8.99 1.23
CA SER A 132 -15.92 9.21 0.28
C SER A 132 -15.48 9.83 -1.06
N VAL A 133 -14.30 10.46 -1.14
CA VAL A 133 -13.80 11.07 -2.38
C VAL A 133 -13.45 9.99 -3.40
N ASP A 134 -13.96 10.13 -4.63
CA ASP A 134 -13.47 9.37 -5.77
C ASP A 134 -12.17 9.98 -6.32
N ALA A 135 -11.06 9.36 -5.94
CA ALA A 135 -9.71 9.67 -6.40
C ALA A 135 -9.17 8.63 -7.40
N GLY A 136 -10.02 7.84 -8.05
CA GLY A 136 -9.59 6.85 -9.04
C GLY A 136 -8.93 7.48 -10.29
N PRO A 137 -8.29 6.69 -11.17
CA PRO A 137 -7.59 7.20 -12.36
C PRO A 137 -8.46 8.04 -13.31
N GLY A 138 -9.77 7.82 -13.35
CA GLY A 138 -10.73 8.61 -14.14
C GLY A 138 -11.21 9.91 -13.47
N SER A 139 -10.80 10.17 -12.24
CA SER A 139 -11.22 11.35 -11.49
C SER A 139 -10.55 12.62 -12.03
N PRO A 140 -11.28 13.76 -12.13
CA PRO A 140 -10.68 15.07 -12.43
C PRO A 140 -9.56 15.45 -11.46
N LEU A 141 -9.55 14.89 -10.25
CA LEU A 141 -8.50 15.12 -9.27
C LEU A 141 -7.15 14.54 -9.71
N ALA A 142 -7.15 13.42 -10.43
CA ALA A 142 -5.94 12.74 -10.91
C ALA A 142 -5.56 13.15 -12.35
N ALA A 143 -6.40 13.93 -13.03
CA ALA A 143 -6.12 14.44 -14.37
C ALA A 143 -4.93 15.43 -14.40
N PRO A 144 -4.33 15.71 -15.57
CA PRO A 144 -3.31 16.75 -15.68
C PRO A 144 -3.83 18.09 -15.11
N LYS A 145 -3.04 18.72 -14.22
CA LYS A 145 -3.39 19.93 -13.44
C LYS A 145 -4.44 19.73 -12.32
N GLY A 146 -4.89 18.50 -12.08
CA GLY A 146 -5.70 18.13 -10.92
C GLY A 146 -4.91 18.17 -9.61
N GLN A 147 -5.62 18.21 -8.48
CA GLN A 147 -5.01 18.32 -7.15
C GLN A 147 -4.15 17.10 -6.75
N LEU A 148 -4.37 15.95 -7.38
CA LEU A 148 -3.64 14.69 -7.16
C LEU A 148 -2.80 14.30 -8.38
N ALA A 149 -2.53 15.23 -9.30
CA ALA A 149 -1.76 14.96 -10.51
C ALA A 149 -0.34 14.43 -10.21
N ASP A 150 0.26 14.87 -9.10
CA ASP A 150 1.59 14.44 -8.64
C ASP A 150 1.64 12.99 -8.15
N ILE A 151 0.49 12.43 -7.74
CA ILE A 151 0.35 11.03 -7.31
C ILE A 151 -0.48 10.18 -8.28
N ALA A 152 -0.83 10.69 -9.47
CA ALA A 152 -1.68 9.98 -10.43
C ALA A 152 -1.14 8.59 -10.81
N GLY A 153 0.19 8.46 -10.98
CA GLY A 153 0.83 7.15 -11.21
C GLY A 153 0.69 6.18 -10.02
N TRP A 154 0.73 6.71 -8.80
CA TRP A 154 0.57 5.92 -7.58
C TRP A 154 -0.88 5.46 -7.42
N ILE A 155 -1.83 6.36 -7.69
CA ILE A 155 -3.26 6.06 -7.76
C ILE A 155 -3.53 4.94 -8.76
N ASN A 156 -2.95 5.01 -9.96
CA ASN A 156 -3.12 3.98 -10.99
C ASN A 156 -2.58 2.62 -10.52
N THR A 157 -1.43 2.61 -9.84
CA THR A 157 -0.85 1.38 -9.29
C THR A 157 -1.78 0.72 -8.27
N PHE A 158 -2.37 1.50 -7.36
CA PHE A 158 -3.34 0.99 -6.38
C PHE A 158 -4.64 0.53 -7.03
N HIS A 159 -5.10 1.25 -8.06
CA HIS A 159 -6.28 0.89 -8.83
C HIS A 159 -6.11 -0.47 -9.53
N GLU A 160 -4.99 -0.68 -10.24
CA GLU A 160 -4.73 -1.96 -10.92
C GLU A 160 -4.55 -3.11 -9.93
N ALA A 161 -3.87 -2.89 -8.80
CA ALA A 161 -3.78 -3.90 -7.74
C ALA A 161 -5.18 -4.29 -7.20
N GLY A 162 -6.07 -3.31 -7.01
CA GLY A 162 -7.46 -3.56 -6.62
C GLY A 162 -8.22 -4.37 -7.66
N LYS A 163 -8.13 -3.99 -8.94
CA LYS A 163 -8.76 -4.73 -10.05
C LYS A 163 -8.31 -6.18 -10.11
N ASP A 164 -7.00 -6.42 -10.00
CA ASP A 164 -6.42 -7.76 -10.00
C ASP A 164 -6.97 -8.60 -8.84
N LEU A 165 -6.89 -8.10 -7.60
CA LEU A 165 -7.37 -8.80 -6.41
C LEU A 165 -8.88 -9.08 -6.46
N GLY A 166 -9.69 -8.11 -6.89
CA GLY A 166 -11.11 -8.31 -7.10
C GLY A 166 -11.39 -9.35 -8.20
N GLY A 167 -10.59 -9.36 -9.26
CA GLY A 167 -10.63 -10.37 -10.33
C GLY A 167 -10.34 -11.77 -9.82
N PHE A 168 -9.24 -11.96 -9.08
CA PHE A 168 -8.88 -13.23 -8.46
C PHE A 168 -9.97 -13.73 -7.51
N SER A 169 -10.54 -12.83 -6.69
CA SER A 169 -11.62 -13.17 -5.78
C SER A 169 -12.86 -13.67 -6.52
N ARG A 170 -13.27 -13.00 -7.60
CA ARG A 170 -14.46 -13.41 -8.38
C ARG A 170 -14.28 -14.74 -9.09
N ARG A 171 -13.04 -15.10 -9.45
CA ARG A 171 -12.71 -16.39 -10.05
C ARG A 171 -12.45 -17.50 -9.04
N GLY A 172 -12.46 -17.21 -7.74
CA GLY A 172 -12.18 -18.18 -6.68
C GLY A 172 -10.70 -18.56 -6.57
N GLU A 173 -9.79 -17.70 -7.04
CA GLU A 173 -8.35 -17.97 -7.10
C GLU A 173 -7.61 -17.52 -5.83
N LEU A 174 -8.27 -16.77 -4.94
CA LEU A 174 -7.70 -16.38 -3.65
C LEU A 174 -7.85 -17.48 -2.60
N THR A 175 -6.78 -17.76 -1.86
CA THR A 175 -6.76 -18.72 -0.74
C THR A 175 -7.30 -18.13 0.58
N ARG A 176 -7.55 -16.82 0.61
CA ARG A 176 -8.15 -16.07 1.73
C ARG A 176 -9.23 -15.14 1.21
N GLY A 177 -10.18 -14.78 2.07
CA GLY A 177 -11.21 -13.80 1.71
C GLY A 177 -10.60 -12.45 1.31
N LEU A 178 -11.15 -11.83 0.26
CA LEU A 178 -10.64 -10.58 -0.33
C LEU A 178 -10.40 -9.48 0.70
N ARG A 179 -11.33 -9.28 1.64
CA ARG A 179 -11.19 -8.26 2.69
C ARG A 179 -9.99 -8.49 3.62
N ALA A 180 -9.66 -9.74 3.92
CA ALA A 180 -8.47 -10.08 4.69
C ALA A 180 -7.18 -9.81 3.89
N VAL A 181 -7.20 -10.11 2.59
CA VAL A 181 -6.08 -9.85 1.68
C VAL A 181 -5.85 -8.35 1.50
N LEU A 182 -6.91 -7.56 1.28
CA LEU A 182 -6.83 -6.10 1.19
C LEU A 182 -6.29 -5.48 2.48
N ALA A 183 -6.76 -5.93 3.65
CA ALA A 183 -6.23 -5.47 4.93
C ALA A 183 -4.72 -5.72 5.08
N HIS A 184 -4.21 -6.86 4.59
CA HIS A 184 -2.77 -7.14 4.58
C HIS A 184 -2.00 -6.20 3.64
N HIS A 185 -2.56 -5.87 2.45
CA HIS A 185 -1.95 -4.90 1.55
C HIS A 185 -1.86 -3.50 2.20
N VAL A 186 -2.90 -3.06 2.90
CA VAL A 186 -2.90 -1.78 3.66
C VAL A 186 -1.78 -1.78 4.72
N ILE A 187 -1.72 -2.82 5.55
CA ILE A 187 -0.73 -2.93 6.62
C ILE A 187 0.70 -2.85 6.07
N PHE A 188 0.99 -3.62 5.02
CA PHE A 188 2.31 -3.67 4.43
C PHE A 188 2.67 -2.34 3.74
N HIS A 189 1.69 -1.67 3.11
CA HIS A 189 1.87 -0.31 2.59
C HIS A 189 2.22 0.69 3.67
N TRP A 190 1.52 0.69 4.80
CA TRP A 190 1.83 1.59 5.91
C TRP A 190 3.20 1.32 6.53
N ASN A 191 3.60 0.05 6.62
CA ASN A 191 4.93 -0.32 7.07
C ASN A 191 6.02 0.23 6.13
N ARG A 192 5.84 0.12 4.80
CA ARG A 192 6.77 0.71 3.82
C ARG A 192 6.77 2.23 3.80
N LEU A 193 5.61 2.83 4.02
CA LEU A 193 5.46 4.29 4.10
C LEU A 193 6.14 4.88 5.37
N GLY A 194 6.51 4.01 6.32
CA GLY A 194 7.16 4.40 7.57
C GLY A 194 6.20 5.02 8.59
N LEU A 195 4.89 4.74 8.50
CA LEU A 195 3.95 5.23 9.50
C LEU A 195 4.18 4.51 10.83
N SER A 196 4.28 5.29 11.92
CA SER A 196 4.40 4.73 13.26
C SER A 196 3.20 3.82 13.59
N TYR A 197 3.43 2.77 14.38
CA TYR A 197 2.36 1.87 14.81
C TYR A 197 1.18 2.63 15.43
N GLU A 198 1.47 3.65 16.23
CA GLU A 198 0.46 4.52 16.83
C GLU A 198 -0.36 5.28 15.79
N THR A 199 0.28 5.83 14.75
CA THR A 199 -0.42 6.51 13.65
C THR A 199 -1.33 5.51 12.91
N GLN A 200 -0.82 4.32 12.61
CA GLN A 200 -1.59 3.26 11.97
C GLN A 200 -2.83 2.88 12.79
N SER A 201 -2.66 2.73 14.11
CA SER A 201 -3.75 2.36 15.03
C SER A 201 -4.85 3.42 15.06
N VAL A 202 -4.47 4.71 15.17
CA VAL A 202 -5.42 5.83 15.16
C VAL A 202 -6.15 5.94 13.82
N LEU A 203 -5.42 5.87 12.69
CA LEU A 203 -6.01 5.97 11.36
C LEU A 203 -6.99 4.81 11.07
N ALA A 204 -6.61 3.58 11.40
CA ALA A 204 -7.46 2.42 11.17
C ALA A 204 -8.74 2.45 12.01
N ALA A 205 -8.62 2.78 13.30
CA ALA A 205 -9.78 2.93 14.18
C ALA A 205 -10.71 4.06 13.69
N ALA A 206 -10.16 5.23 13.37
CA ALA A 206 -10.97 6.35 12.91
C ALA A 206 -11.58 6.11 11.51
N ALA A 207 -10.90 5.39 10.62
CA ALA A 207 -11.46 5.00 9.31
C ALA A 207 -12.60 3.98 9.44
N ARG A 208 -12.46 3.00 10.35
CA ARG A 208 -13.54 2.07 10.71
C ARG A 208 -14.75 2.83 11.26
N ASP A 209 -14.53 3.71 12.25
CA ASP A 209 -15.60 4.47 12.89
C ASP A 209 -16.26 5.43 11.89
N ALA A 210 -15.50 6.05 11.00
CA ALA A 210 -16.04 6.90 9.92
C ALA A 210 -17.03 6.17 8.99
N VAL A 211 -16.92 4.84 8.87
CA VAL A 211 -17.82 3.99 8.10
C VAL A 211 -19.01 3.51 8.94
N PHE A 212 -18.76 3.03 10.17
CA PHE A 212 -19.76 2.32 10.98
C PHE A 212 -20.48 3.15 12.05
N GLY A 213 -19.95 4.31 12.45
CA GLY A 213 -20.49 5.13 13.54
C GLY A 213 -19.83 4.81 14.88
#